data_AF-Q4DAG1-F1
#
_entry.id   AF-Q4DAG1-F1
#
_cell.length_a   1.000
_cell.length_b   1.000
_cell.length_c   1.000
_cell.angle_alpha   90.00
_cell.angle_beta   90.00
_cell.angle_gamma   90.00
#
_symmetry.space_group_name_H-M   'P 1'
#
loop_
_entity.id
_entity.type
_entity.pdbx_description
1 polymer ?
#
loop_
_entity_poly.entity_id
_entity_poly.type
_entity_poly.pdbx_seq_one_letter_code
_entity_poly.pdbx_strand_id
1 'polypeptide(L)'
;MLRQLRQLCCALLLLLCTGGGLVIAVPHHCVFDRLPRNVGEVTGGEEPASPVTVSVGSDWAPLRIKVFADDLEGLGGFCTRAGEHINMFFGKEMVCQEEDILTEEKVDILENVILSEAAKMHSELP
;
A
#
# COMPACT_ATOMS: atom_id res chain seq x y z
N MET A 1 6.23 -55.39 25.04
CA MET A 1 5.39 -54.96 23.91
C MET A 1 4.74 -53.58 24.16
N LEU A 2 3.89 -53.42 25.19
CA LEU A 2 3.14 -52.17 25.41
C LEU A 2 4.00 -50.90 25.64
N ARG A 3 5.14 -51.01 26.34
CA ARG A 3 6.08 -49.89 26.56
C ARG A 3 6.70 -49.36 25.27
N GLN A 4 7.08 -50.26 24.35
CA GLN A 4 7.68 -49.92 23.06
C GLN A 4 6.65 -49.23 22.15
N LEU A 5 5.42 -49.74 22.11
CA LEU A 5 4.32 -49.10 21.35
C LEU A 5 4.01 -47.69 21.86
N ARG A 6 4.01 -47.50 23.19
CA ARG A 6 3.83 -46.18 23.80
C ARG A 6 4.96 -45.21 23.43
N GLN A 7 6.21 -45.65 23.43
CA GLN A 7 7.35 -44.81 23.01
C GLN A 7 7.28 -44.42 21.54
N LEU A 8 6.90 -45.35 20.65
CA LEU A 8 6.69 -45.08 19.23
C LEU A 8 5.55 -44.06 19.01
N CYS A 9 4.40 -44.21 19.69
CA CYS A 9 3.32 -43.23 19.64
C CYS A 9 3.75 -41.84 20.13
N CYS A 10 4.50 -41.76 21.23
CA CYS A 10 5.02 -40.48 21.73
C CYS A 10 6.01 -39.84 20.73
N ALA A 11 6.89 -40.63 20.12
CA ALA A 11 7.82 -40.13 19.11
C ALA A 11 7.09 -39.64 17.85
N LEU A 12 6.06 -40.36 17.40
CA LEU A 12 5.24 -39.97 16.25
C LEU A 12 4.44 -38.67 16.53
N LEU A 13 3.85 -38.55 17.73
CA LEU A 13 3.16 -37.34 18.17
C LEU A 13 4.11 -36.13 18.23
N LEU A 14 5.33 -36.31 18.77
CA LEU A 14 6.34 -35.26 18.78
C LEU A 14 6.74 -34.85 17.35
N LEU A 15 6.89 -35.82 16.44
CA LEU A 15 7.20 -35.53 15.02
C LEU A 15 6.07 -34.77 14.32
N LEU A 16 4.81 -35.11 14.61
CA LEU A 16 3.64 -34.42 14.07
C LEU A 16 3.52 -33.00 14.64
N CYS A 17 3.81 -32.81 15.93
CA CYS A 17 3.80 -31.49 16.57
C CYS A 17 4.93 -30.58 16.07
N THR A 18 6.12 -31.11 15.76
CA THR A 18 7.22 -30.30 15.22
C THR A 18 7.09 -30.06 13.71
N GLY A 19 6.49 -30.98 12.97
CA GLY A 19 6.28 -30.85 11.52
C GLY A 19 5.12 -29.92 11.12
N GLY A 20 4.06 -29.84 11.92
CA GLY A 20 2.88 -29.01 11.62
C GLY A 20 2.90 -27.60 12.23
N GLY A 21 3.89 -27.29 13.09
CA GLY A 21 3.87 -26.11 13.97
C GLY A 21 4.89 -25.01 13.65
N LEU A 22 5.74 -25.17 12.63
CA LEU A 22 6.62 -24.08 12.18
C LEU A 22 5.80 -23.10 11.33
N VAL A 23 4.97 -22.30 12.00
CA VAL A 23 4.49 -21.04 11.43
C VAL A 23 5.72 -20.18 11.27
N ILE A 24 6.30 -20.19 10.07
CA ILE A 24 7.35 -19.25 9.71
C ILE A 24 6.70 -17.88 9.84
N ALA A 25 7.12 -17.11 10.84
CA ALA A 25 6.74 -15.72 10.96
C ALA A 25 7.33 -15.03 9.73
N VAL A 26 6.52 -14.86 8.68
CA VAL A 26 6.92 -14.09 7.51
C VAL A 26 6.98 -12.64 7.99
N PRO A 27 8.15 -11.97 7.92
CA PRO A 27 8.21 -10.56 8.27
C PRO A 27 7.34 -9.80 7.27
N HIS A 28 6.22 -9.27 7.75
CA HIS A 28 5.40 -8.31 7.03
C HIS A 28 6.23 -7.03 6.88
N HIS A 29 6.87 -6.86 5.73
CA HIS A 29 7.48 -5.58 5.35
C HIS A 29 6.35 -4.68 4.86
N CYS A 30 6.24 -3.48 5.42
CA CYS A 30 5.35 -2.48 4.87
C CYS A 30 5.90 -2.06 3.51
N VAL A 31 5.09 -2.17 2.44
CA VAL A 31 5.45 -1.71 1.09
C VAL A 31 5.97 -0.26 1.10
N PHE A 32 5.42 0.56 2.01
CA PHE A 32 5.77 1.97 2.18
C PHE A 32 7.21 2.19 2.66
N ASP A 33 7.85 1.22 3.33
CA ASP A 33 9.25 1.34 3.77
C ASP A 33 10.24 1.35 2.59
N ARG A 34 9.82 0.83 1.42
CA ARG A 34 10.65 0.81 0.19
C ARG A 34 10.32 1.91 -0.80
N LEU A 35 9.29 2.73 -0.55
CA LEU A 35 8.97 3.82 -1.46
C LEU A 35 9.99 4.95 -1.28
N PRO A 36 10.68 5.40 -2.36
CA PRO A 36 11.45 6.63 -2.28
C PRO A 36 10.49 7.75 -1.92
N ARG A 37 10.82 8.52 -0.86
CA ARG A 37 10.08 9.75 -0.56
C ARG A 37 10.37 10.75 -1.69
N ASN A 38 9.52 10.77 -2.70
CA ASN A 38 9.47 11.85 -3.69
C ASN A 38 8.59 13.01 -3.19
N VAL A 39 8.61 13.28 -1.88
CA VAL A 39 7.96 14.47 -1.33
C VAL A 39 8.90 15.62 -1.66
N GLY A 40 8.51 16.45 -2.63
CA GLY A 40 9.18 17.72 -2.87
C GLY A 40 9.35 18.46 -1.55
N GLU A 41 10.54 19.03 -1.32
CA GLU A 41 10.92 19.66 -0.06
C GLU A 41 9.89 20.72 0.32
N VAL A 42 8.97 20.37 1.21
CA VAL A 42 8.11 21.33 1.89
C VAL A 42 9.05 22.07 2.83
N THR A 43 9.54 23.21 2.37
CA THR A 43 10.31 24.16 3.16
C THR A 43 9.40 24.78 4.22
N GLY A 44 9.11 23.99 5.24
CA GLY A 44 8.41 24.36 6.46
C GLY A 44 8.98 23.50 7.57
N GLY A 45 9.94 24.06 8.31
CA GLY A 45 10.67 23.36 9.34
C GLY A 45 9.77 22.88 10.48
N GLU A 46 9.81 21.58 10.73
CA GLU A 46 9.66 20.99 12.07
C GLU A 46 10.33 19.61 12.04
N GLU A 47 11.15 19.37 13.07
CA GLU A 47 12.03 18.24 13.38
C GLU A 47 11.41 16.83 13.20
N PRO A 48 12.24 15.75 13.08
CA PRO A 48 11.74 14.40 12.84
C PRO A 48 10.86 13.92 14.01
N ALA A 49 9.57 13.76 13.75
CA ALA A 49 8.61 13.35 14.76
C ALA A 49 8.93 11.95 15.33
N SER A 50 9.00 11.90 16.66
CA SER A 50 8.89 10.74 17.55
C SER A 50 7.82 9.74 17.05
N PRO A 51 7.90 8.42 17.38
CA PRO A 51 6.84 7.47 17.05
C PRO A 51 5.46 8.05 17.41
N VAL A 52 4.60 8.19 16.41
CA VAL A 52 3.28 8.80 16.53
C VAL A 52 2.40 7.88 17.39
N THR A 53 2.37 8.13 18.70
CA THR A 53 1.29 7.66 19.56
C THR A 53 0.05 8.49 19.22
N VAL A 54 -0.88 7.90 18.46
CA VAL A 54 -2.21 8.48 18.25
C VAL A 54 -2.97 8.36 19.56
N SER A 55 -2.98 9.42 20.36
CA SER A 55 -3.93 9.55 21.46
C SER A 55 -5.29 9.84 20.82
N VAL A 56 -6.30 9.02 21.13
CA VAL A 56 -7.71 9.44 20.95
C VAL A 56 -7.99 10.46 22.07
N GLY A 57 -7.38 11.64 21.95
CA GLY A 57 -7.60 12.78 22.84
C GLY A 57 -8.93 13.45 22.51
N SER A 58 -9.43 14.29 23.41
CA SER A 58 -10.61 15.15 23.18
C SER A 58 -10.46 16.14 22.02
N ASP A 59 -9.27 16.20 21.43
CA ASP A 59 -8.86 17.15 20.40
C ASP A 59 -8.99 16.58 18.99
N TRP A 60 -9.87 15.59 18.81
CA TRP A 60 -10.19 15.06 17.49
C TRP A 60 -10.65 16.20 16.58
N ALA A 61 -9.88 16.44 15.52
CA ALA A 61 -10.20 17.40 14.47
C ALA A 61 -10.33 16.64 13.15
N PRO A 62 -11.21 17.11 12.23
CA PRO A 62 -11.35 16.48 10.93
C PRO A 62 -10.01 16.38 10.20
N LEU A 63 -9.78 15.23 9.56
CA LEU A 63 -8.57 14.97 8.79
C LEU A 63 -8.50 15.97 7.62
N ARG A 64 -7.37 16.69 7.50
CA ARG A 64 -7.14 17.65 6.42
C ARG A 64 -6.34 16.98 5.31
N ILE A 65 -7.00 16.67 4.20
CA ILE A 65 -6.37 16.04 3.02
C ILE A 65 -6.20 17.10 1.94
N LYS A 66 -4.98 17.25 1.41
CA LYS A 66 -4.69 18.05 0.22
C LYS A 66 -4.36 17.10 -0.92
N VAL A 67 -5.10 17.22 -2.02
CA VAL A 67 -4.91 16.42 -3.23
C VAL A 67 -4.06 17.23 -4.21
N PHE A 68 -3.05 16.60 -4.79
CA PHE A 68 -2.24 17.13 -5.89
C PHE A 68 -2.38 16.16 -7.06
N ALA A 69 -2.78 16.69 -8.22
CA ALA A 69 -3.06 15.90 -9.41
C ALA A 69 -2.32 16.44 -10.65
N ASP A 70 -1.33 17.32 -10.45
CA ASP A 70 -0.57 18.01 -11.51
C ASP A 70 0.03 17.05 -12.55
N ASP A 71 0.33 15.80 -12.15
CA ASP A 71 0.83 14.77 -13.05
C ASP A 71 -0.21 14.39 -14.14
N LEU A 72 -1.51 14.48 -13.85
CA LEU A 72 -2.58 14.17 -14.81
C LEU A 72 -2.65 15.16 -15.98
N GLU A 73 -2.19 16.40 -15.77
CA GLU A 73 -2.06 17.42 -16.83
C GLU A 73 -0.79 17.23 -17.68
N GLY A 74 0.15 16.39 -17.22
CA GLY A 74 1.45 16.14 -17.84
C GLY A 74 1.46 14.97 -18.82
N LEU A 75 2.24 15.09 -19.91
CA LEU A 75 2.45 14.03 -20.91
C LEU A 75 3.33 12.85 -20.43
N GLY A 76 3.47 12.64 -19.13
CA GLY A 76 4.44 11.69 -18.56
C GLY A 76 3.80 10.72 -17.58
N GLY A 77 4.13 9.43 -17.70
CA GLY A 77 3.76 8.39 -16.73
C GLY A 77 2.40 7.73 -16.94
N PHE A 78 1.61 8.20 -17.90
CA PHE A 78 0.30 7.62 -18.25
C PHE A 78 0.28 7.17 -19.71
N CYS A 79 -0.64 6.25 -20.03
CA CYS A 79 -0.81 5.74 -21.39
C CYS A 79 -1.49 6.78 -22.28
N THR A 80 -0.83 7.19 -23.37
CA THR A 80 -1.40 8.11 -24.37
C THR A 80 -1.92 7.40 -25.62
N ARG A 81 -1.44 6.18 -25.87
CA ARG A 81 -1.85 5.32 -27.00
C ARG A 81 -1.68 3.85 -26.67
N ALA A 82 -2.49 3.00 -27.30
CA ALA A 82 -2.31 1.55 -27.22
C ALA A 82 -0.96 1.13 -27.83
N GLY A 83 -0.30 0.15 -27.20
CA GLY A 83 1.03 -0.35 -27.58
C GLY A 83 2.21 0.49 -27.06
N GLU A 84 1.94 1.61 -26.37
CA GLU A 84 2.99 2.37 -25.67
C GLU A 84 3.56 1.57 -24.49
N HIS A 85 4.87 1.64 -24.29
CA HIS A 85 5.53 1.10 -23.11
C HIS A 85 5.69 2.21 -22.08
N ILE A 86 5.14 2.02 -20.88
CA ILE A 86 5.33 2.95 -19.76
C ILE A 86 6.01 2.24 -18.58
N ASN A 87 6.85 3.00 -17.88
CA ASN A 87 7.45 2.55 -16.63
C ASN A 87 6.42 2.74 -15.51
N MET A 88 5.91 1.63 -14.98
CA MET A 88 5.14 1.61 -13.76
C MET A 88 6.01 1.92 -12.55
N PHE A 89 5.37 2.25 -11.44
CA PHE A 89 6.01 2.25 -10.13
C PHE A 89 6.75 0.92 -9.89
N PHE A 90 7.88 1.00 -9.16
CA PHE A 90 8.78 -0.11 -8.87
C PHE A 90 9.60 -0.65 -10.05
N GLY A 91 9.75 0.11 -11.13
CA GLY A 91 10.64 -0.23 -12.25
C GLY A 91 10.13 -1.39 -13.10
N LYS A 92 8.83 -1.69 -13.02
CA LYS A 92 8.18 -2.60 -13.96
C LYS A 92 7.77 -1.83 -15.20
N GLU A 93 7.75 -2.50 -16.34
CA GLU A 93 7.22 -1.94 -17.58
C GLU A 93 5.84 -2.55 -17.86
N MET A 94 4.91 -1.76 -18.42
CA MET A 94 3.66 -2.26 -18.99
C MET A 94 3.49 -1.78 -20.43
N VAL A 95 2.77 -2.59 -21.21
CA VAL A 95 2.29 -2.22 -22.54
C VAL A 95 0.84 -1.78 -22.43
N CYS A 96 0.59 -0.52 -22.73
CA CYS A 96 -0.73 0.10 -22.70
C CYS A 96 -1.71 -0.61 -23.64
N GLN A 97 -2.88 -1.00 -23.11
CA GLN A 97 -4.04 -1.41 -23.89
C GLN A 97 -4.93 -0.21 -24.22
N GLU A 98 -5.98 -0.41 -25.01
CA GLU A 98 -6.92 0.66 -25.39
C GLU A 98 -7.65 1.22 -24.17
N GLU A 99 -8.02 0.35 -23.24
CA GLU A 99 -8.64 0.69 -21.96
C GLU A 99 -7.71 1.47 -21.01
N ASP A 100 -6.40 1.39 -21.20
CA ASP A 100 -5.42 2.07 -20.34
C ASP A 100 -5.21 3.54 -20.75
N ILE A 101 -5.62 3.93 -21.97
CA ILE A 101 -5.41 5.29 -22.48
C ILE A 101 -6.14 6.30 -21.58
N LEU A 102 -5.39 7.24 -21.02
CA LEU A 102 -5.93 8.29 -20.15
C LEU A 102 -6.50 9.42 -21.01
N THR A 103 -7.79 9.33 -21.34
CA THR A 103 -8.49 10.35 -22.11
C THR A 103 -8.83 11.56 -21.25
N GLU A 104 -9.13 12.71 -21.86
CA GLU A 104 -9.61 13.91 -21.15
C GLU A 104 -10.85 13.63 -20.28
N GLU A 105 -11.77 12.78 -20.76
CA GLU A 105 -12.93 12.31 -19.99
C GLU A 105 -12.52 11.53 -18.73
N LYS A 106 -11.51 10.65 -18.84
CA LYS A 106 -10.99 9.91 -17.68
C LYS A 106 -10.27 10.82 -16.69
N VAL A 107 -9.55 11.84 -17.17
CA VAL A 107 -8.91 12.87 -16.32
C VAL A 107 -9.97 13.63 -15.53
N ASP A 108 -11.02 14.13 -16.20
CA ASP A 108 -12.12 14.86 -15.55
C ASP A 108 -12.82 14.01 -14.47
N ILE A 109 -13.11 12.73 -14.77
CA ILE A 109 -13.69 11.81 -13.79
C ILE A 109 -12.72 11.57 -12.61
N LEU A 110 -11.43 11.41 -12.89
CA LEU A 110 -10.44 11.13 -11.85
C LEU A 110 -10.31 12.32 -10.89
N GLU A 111 -10.18 13.55 -11.42
CA GLU A 111 -10.02 14.76 -10.63
C GLU A 111 -11.30 15.16 -9.89
N ASN A 112 -12.40 15.29 -10.63
CA ASN A 112 -13.62 15.94 -10.12
C ASN A 112 -14.55 14.97 -9.40
N VAL A 113 -14.40 13.65 -9.60
CA VAL A 113 -15.24 12.62 -8.96
C VAL A 113 -14.41 11.74 -8.04
N ILE A 114 -13.48 10.93 -8.58
CA ILE A 114 -12.84 9.85 -7.82
C ILE A 114 -11.98 10.42 -6.68
N LEU A 115 -11.05 11.33 -6.99
CA LEU A 115 -10.12 11.88 -6.00
C LEU A 115 -10.85 12.73 -4.96
N SER A 116 -11.82 13.54 -5.40
CA SER A 116 -12.66 14.38 -4.53
C SER A 116 -13.49 13.55 -3.55
N GLU A 117 -14.25 12.57 -4.05
CA GLU A 117 -15.08 11.71 -3.21
C GLU A 117 -14.23 10.82 -2.28
N ALA A 118 -13.10 10.31 -2.76
CA ALA A 118 -12.19 9.54 -1.91
C ALA A 118 -11.62 10.40 -0.75
N ALA A 119 -11.17 11.62 -1.05
CA ALA A 119 -10.68 12.54 -0.03
C ALA A 119 -11.78 12.89 0.99
N LYS A 120 -13.00 13.16 0.51
CA LYS A 120 -14.16 13.42 1.36
C LYS A 120 -14.46 12.23 2.26
N MET A 121 -14.61 11.03 1.70
CA MET A 121 -14.88 9.79 2.44
C MET A 121 -13.85 9.56 3.55
N HIS A 122 -12.56 9.75 3.27
CA HIS A 122 -11.52 9.60 4.29
C HIS A 122 -11.50 10.73 5.33
N SER A 123 -11.95 11.94 4.98
CA SER A 123 -12.04 13.07 5.92
C SER A 123 -13.23 12.99 6.88
N GLU A 124 -14.29 12.30 6.49
CA GLU A 124 -15.54 12.17 7.24
C GLU A 124 -15.57 10.95 8.17
N LEU A 125 -14.56 10.07 8.10
CA LEU A 125 -14.47 8.93 9.02
C LEU A 125 -14.12 9.42 10.45
N PRO A 126 -14.94 9.06 11.46
CA PRO A 126 -14.68 9.39 12.86
C PRO A 126 -13.52 8.59 13.47
#